data_AF-A0A1G1ZN08-F1
#
_entry.id   AF-A0A1G1ZN08-F1
#
_cell.length_a   1.000
_cell.length_b   1.000
_cell.length_c   1.000
_cell.angle_alpha   90.00
_cell.angle_beta   90.00
_cell.angle_gamma   90.00
#
_symmetry.space_group_name_H-M   'P 1'
#
loop_
_entity.id
_entity.type
_entity.pdbx_description
1 polymer ?
#
loop_
_entity_poly.entity_id
_entity_poly.type
_entity_poly.pdbx_seq_one_letter_code
_entity_poly.pdbx_strand_id
1 'polypeptide(L)'
;MLLIASVVAGVVVVVIVTLVVLKYLPVKYTTLIEGVFDRKEDSSDFYKEVIAFWFDNECRECFEKNPGGKVLYNQCHTSVPAGAVNLNPEIEPQNGDSIKIIARQTIFGRIVAYELIRTNFAEEFAVRQLQKEVSENEAYQDAYDRREAMRRRLSLEEYRQAKKNEKIQYAAERLKLSREEVIEHEYDKLPQFTLSIVRKLIKELGRKPTKDEMSAELKRNREEMAESARSIPVKDHDGMCAEYMFGNPDLHQEYIATGTSSNQEFTEHLAECQDCLSQLTEARERFLKSAGPDCLTADERGAIRTSGLEPKNRKDHIARCFHCYIVFSQCKEKHLSGQPGSECFTKDNLHTVHSVGEIPEMREAHLENCLRCQIQTSEHRNAYIDKIIPPPKLPKIRLKSIRTKYKNQTTV
;
A
#
# COMPACT_ATOMS: atom_id res chain seq x y z
N MET A 1 76.59 -24.06 32.88
CA MET A 1 75.31 -23.42 33.27
C MET A 1 74.92 -22.22 32.40
N LEU A 2 75.84 -21.32 32.05
CA LEU A 2 75.55 -20.13 31.20
C LEU A 2 74.95 -20.44 29.82
N LEU A 3 75.43 -21.48 29.12
CA LEU A 3 74.93 -21.89 27.80
C LEU A 3 73.49 -22.46 27.83
N ILE A 4 73.10 -23.14 28.91
CA ILE A 4 71.75 -23.68 29.06
C ILE A 4 70.76 -22.55 29.34
N ALA A 5 71.16 -21.56 30.16
CA ALA A 5 70.35 -20.39 30.46
C ALA A 5 70.08 -19.52 29.21
N SER A 6 71.06 -19.37 28.30
CA SER A 6 70.86 -18.58 27.08
C SER A 6 69.95 -19.27 26.06
N VAL A 7 70.02 -20.60 25.96
CA VAL A 7 69.12 -21.38 25.08
C VAL A 7 67.69 -21.36 25.63
N VAL A 8 67.50 -21.53 26.94
CA VAL A 8 66.18 -21.45 27.58
C VAL A 8 65.60 -20.05 27.43
N ALA A 9 66.39 -18.98 27.63
CA ALA A 9 65.94 -17.62 27.39
C ALA A 9 65.56 -17.36 25.91
N GLY A 10 66.35 -17.89 24.97
CA GLY A 10 66.04 -17.81 23.54
C GLY A 10 64.73 -18.51 23.16
N VAL A 11 64.49 -19.72 23.69
CA VAL A 11 63.23 -20.45 23.49
C VAL A 11 62.04 -19.71 24.09
N VAL A 12 62.19 -19.14 25.30
CA VAL A 12 61.13 -18.35 25.95
C VAL A 12 60.81 -17.09 25.14
N VAL A 13 61.81 -16.38 24.63
CA VAL A 13 61.61 -15.20 23.77
C VAL A 13 60.89 -15.59 22.48
N VAL A 14 61.30 -16.69 21.82
CA VAL A 14 60.62 -17.17 20.61
C VAL A 14 59.17 -17.55 20.91
N VAL A 15 58.89 -18.28 21.99
CA VAL A 15 57.51 -18.63 22.39
C VAL A 15 56.67 -17.39 22.68
N ILE A 16 57.21 -16.41 23.40
CA ILE A 16 56.50 -15.15 23.68
C ILE A 16 56.23 -14.39 22.39
N VAL A 17 57.23 -14.26 21.49
CA VAL A 17 57.06 -13.58 20.20
C VAL A 17 56.03 -14.31 19.34
N THR A 18 56.08 -15.64 19.27
CA THR A 18 55.09 -16.45 18.53
C THR A 18 53.69 -16.29 19.11
N LEU A 19 53.53 -16.30 20.44
CA LEU A 19 52.23 -16.07 21.09
C LEU A 19 51.71 -14.65 20.85
N VAL A 20 52.59 -13.65 20.88
CA VAL A 20 52.23 -12.26 20.55
C VAL A 20 51.80 -12.16 19.09
N VAL A 21 52.57 -12.73 18.14
CA VAL A 21 52.20 -12.75 16.72
C VAL A 21 50.85 -13.45 16.52
N LEU A 22 50.65 -14.63 17.10
CA LEU A 22 49.38 -15.38 17.00
C LEU A 22 48.19 -14.64 17.63
N LYS A 23 48.43 -13.81 18.65
CA LYS A 23 47.41 -12.98 19.28
C LYS A 23 46.90 -11.85 18.38
N TYR A 24 47.70 -11.39 17.42
CA TYR A 24 47.35 -10.25 16.55
C TYR A 24 47.16 -10.64 15.08
N LEU A 25 47.63 -11.81 14.65
CA LEU A 25 47.50 -12.26 13.26
C LEU A 25 46.05 -12.70 12.96
N PRO A 26 45.38 -12.12 11.94
CA PRO A 26 44.06 -12.57 11.52
C PRO A 26 44.19 -13.91 10.78
N VAL A 27 43.52 -14.95 11.29
CA VAL A 27 43.57 -16.32 10.73
C VAL A 27 42.19 -16.79 10.27
N LYS A 28 41.11 -16.20 10.81
CA LYS A 28 39.73 -16.56 10.48
C LYS A 28 38.99 -15.38 9.89
N TYR A 29 38.10 -15.67 8.95
CA TYR A 29 37.21 -14.70 8.33
C TYR A 29 35.77 -15.09 8.65
N THR A 30 34.98 -14.14 9.14
CA THR A 30 33.57 -14.34 9.43
C THR A 30 32.76 -13.29 8.68
N THR A 31 31.76 -13.75 7.93
CA THR A 31 30.81 -12.83 7.30
C THR A 31 29.88 -12.29 8.36
N LEU A 32 29.85 -10.97 8.56
CA LEU A 32 28.89 -10.34 9.46
C LEU A 32 27.52 -10.23 8.80
N ILE A 33 27.52 -9.77 7.54
CA ILE A 33 26.31 -9.60 6.76
C ILE A 33 26.68 -9.52 5.27
N GLU A 34 25.76 -9.95 4.43
CA GLU A 34 25.84 -9.81 2.98
C GLU A 34 24.46 -9.45 2.44
N GLY A 35 24.36 -8.42 1.60
CA GLY A 35 23.07 -7.94 1.09
C GLY A 35 23.20 -6.74 0.16
N VAL A 36 22.05 -6.13 -0.16
CA VAL A 36 22.02 -4.87 -0.91
C VAL A 36 22.07 -3.69 0.07
N PHE A 37 23.11 -2.88 -0.03
CA PHE A 37 23.32 -1.71 0.81
C PHE A 37 22.24 -0.65 0.55
N ASP A 38 21.62 -0.14 1.63
CA ASP A 38 20.67 0.97 1.58
C ASP A 38 21.34 2.26 2.03
N ARG A 39 21.80 2.28 3.28
CA ARG A 39 22.42 3.47 3.89
C ARG A 39 23.35 3.11 5.03
N LYS A 40 24.20 4.06 5.40
CA LYS A 40 24.99 4.05 6.63
C LYS A 40 24.49 5.13 7.56
N GLU A 41 24.44 4.85 8.85
CA GLU A 41 24.12 5.81 9.91
C GLU A 41 25.24 5.81 10.92
N ASP A 42 25.77 7.00 11.21
CA ASP A 42 26.72 7.18 12.31
C ASP A 42 25.90 7.24 13.61
N SER A 43 26.18 6.32 14.52
CA SER A 43 25.48 6.22 15.79
C SER A 43 26.48 6.17 16.95
N SER A 44 26.03 6.66 18.11
CA SER A 44 26.74 6.50 19.37
C SER A 44 25.90 5.62 20.29
N ASP A 45 26.32 4.38 20.51
CA ASP A 45 25.87 3.65 21.69
C ASP A 45 26.71 4.11 22.89
N PHE A 46 26.12 4.12 24.09
CA PHE A 46 26.60 4.68 25.37
C PHE A 46 28.09 4.43 25.77
N TYR A 47 28.86 3.65 25.01
CA TYR A 47 30.27 3.39 25.24
C TYR A 47 31.21 3.53 24.02
N LYS A 48 30.74 3.63 22.75
CA LYS A 48 31.61 3.76 21.54
C LYS A 48 30.87 4.35 20.31
N GLU A 49 31.61 5.09 19.49
CA GLU A 49 31.19 5.46 18.13
C GLU A 49 31.14 4.21 17.22
N VAL A 50 30.00 4.01 16.57
CA VAL A 50 29.74 2.89 15.67
C VAL A 50 29.11 3.39 14.36
N ILE A 51 29.38 2.68 13.28
CA ILE A 51 28.73 2.88 11.99
C ILE A 51 27.77 1.72 11.78
N ALA A 52 26.48 2.02 11.68
CA ALA A 52 25.44 1.06 11.36
C ALA A 52 25.27 0.99 9.83
N PHE A 53 25.44 -0.19 9.26
CA PHE A 53 25.20 -0.48 7.85
C PHE A 53 23.83 -1.11 7.70
N TRP A 54 22.92 -0.42 7.02
CA TRP A 54 21.57 -0.86 6.75
C TRP A 54 21.48 -1.49 5.37
N PHE A 55 20.73 -2.59 5.29
CA PHE A 55 20.51 -3.36 4.07
C PHE A 55 19.03 -3.37 3.70
N ASP A 56 18.76 -3.33 2.40
CA ASP A 56 17.40 -3.28 1.88
C ASP A 56 16.70 -4.63 2.06
N ASN A 57 15.72 -4.67 2.98
CA ASN A 57 14.97 -5.86 3.39
C ASN A 57 15.87 -6.96 3.98
N GLU A 58 16.17 -8.03 3.23
CA GLU A 58 16.79 -9.25 3.77
C GLU A 58 18.29 -9.39 3.38
N CYS A 59 19.12 -9.82 4.33
CA CYS A 59 20.48 -10.28 4.04
C CYS A 59 20.50 -11.75 3.53
N ARG A 60 21.64 -12.21 3.00
CA ARG A 60 21.81 -13.59 2.49
C ARG A 60 21.34 -14.65 3.49
N GLU A 61 21.72 -14.50 4.76
CA GLU A 61 21.33 -15.44 5.81
C GLU A 61 19.80 -15.49 6.01
N CYS A 62 19.12 -14.33 5.95
CA CYS A 62 17.66 -14.28 6.04
C CYS A 62 16.99 -14.95 4.84
N PHE A 63 17.51 -14.74 3.62
CA PHE A 63 17.00 -15.39 2.41
C PHE A 63 17.14 -16.92 2.47
N GLU A 64 18.28 -17.42 2.94
CA GLU A 64 18.55 -18.86 3.02
C GLU A 64 17.74 -19.54 4.13
N LYS A 65 17.56 -18.88 5.28
CA LYS A 65 16.83 -19.45 6.43
C LYS A 65 15.32 -19.39 6.28
N ASN A 66 14.76 -18.42 5.54
CA ASN A 66 13.32 -18.19 5.45
C ASN A 66 12.82 -17.95 4.01
N PRO A 67 12.93 -18.92 3.09
CA PRO A 67 12.47 -18.76 1.70
C PRO A 67 10.96 -18.42 1.56
N GLY A 68 10.15 -18.72 2.59
CA GLY A 68 8.70 -18.49 2.65
C GLY A 68 8.18 -17.48 3.68
N GLY A 69 9.06 -16.85 4.49
CA GLY A 69 8.69 -16.05 5.69
C GLY A 69 7.75 -14.85 5.45
N LYS A 70 7.06 -14.38 6.50
CA LYS A 70 6.26 -13.13 6.48
C LYS A 70 7.22 -11.94 6.29
N VAL A 71 7.16 -11.31 5.12
CA VAL A 71 7.96 -10.13 4.79
C VAL A 71 7.13 -8.92 5.15
N LEU A 72 7.27 -8.45 6.39
CA LEU A 72 6.93 -7.08 6.77
C LEU A 72 8.25 -6.43 7.14
N TYR A 73 8.84 -5.69 6.20
CA TYR A 73 9.93 -4.73 6.42
C TYR A 73 10.96 -5.11 7.51
N ASN A 74 11.47 -6.34 7.50
CA ASN A 74 12.61 -6.65 8.34
C ASN A 74 13.80 -5.93 7.72
N GLN A 75 14.32 -4.89 8.35
CA GLN A 75 15.54 -4.24 7.92
C GLN A 75 16.72 -4.95 8.58
N CYS A 76 17.52 -5.65 7.79
CA CYS A 76 18.78 -6.20 8.27
C CYS A 76 19.82 -5.07 8.42
N HIS A 77 20.53 -5.07 9.53
CA HIS A 77 21.64 -4.16 9.75
C HIS A 77 22.78 -4.87 10.50
N THR A 78 23.98 -4.32 10.40
CA THR A 78 25.11 -4.67 11.26
C THR A 78 25.82 -3.39 11.67
N SER A 79 26.40 -3.39 12.87
CA SER A 79 27.19 -2.26 13.37
C SER A 79 28.66 -2.64 13.47
N VAL A 80 29.55 -1.71 13.11
CA VAL A 80 31.00 -1.85 13.26
C VAL A 80 31.57 -0.64 14.00
N PRO A 81 32.64 -0.76 14.80
CA PRO A 81 33.25 0.39 15.47
C PRO A 81 33.80 1.40 14.45
N ALA A 82 33.55 2.70 14.65
CA ALA A 82 33.98 3.75 13.72
C ALA A 82 35.52 3.81 13.54
N GLY A 83 36.27 3.48 14.60
CA GLY A 83 37.74 3.41 14.54
C GLY A 83 38.31 2.08 14.01
N ALA A 84 37.47 1.08 13.75
CA ALA A 84 37.91 -0.24 13.27
C ALA A 84 37.86 -0.37 11.74
N VAL A 85 37.47 0.69 11.05
CA VAL A 85 37.24 0.63 9.62
C VAL A 85 38.53 0.90 8.87
N ASN A 86 39.14 -0.18 8.37
CA ASN A 86 39.96 -0.08 7.18
C ASN A 86 39.00 -0.19 5.99
N LEU A 87 38.28 0.90 5.70
CA LEU A 87 37.60 1.04 4.42
C LEU A 87 38.72 1.05 3.40
N ASN A 88 38.81 0.04 2.54
CA ASN A 88 39.55 0.23 1.31
C ASN A 88 39.00 1.53 0.69
N PRO A 89 39.76 2.64 0.63
CA PRO A 89 39.21 3.96 0.30
C PRO A 89 38.62 4.00 -1.12
N GLU A 90 38.92 2.98 -1.93
CA GLU A 90 38.36 2.77 -3.26
C GLU A 90 36.91 2.22 -3.26
N ILE A 91 36.40 1.74 -2.11
CA ILE A 91 35.09 1.09 -2.01
C ILE A 91 34.21 1.80 -0.95
N GLU A 92 33.69 2.97 -1.33
CA GLU A 92 32.53 3.54 -0.64
C GLU A 92 31.25 2.95 -1.25
N PRO A 93 30.43 2.19 -0.47
CA PRO A 93 29.22 1.57 -1.00
C PRO A 93 28.18 2.64 -1.33
N GLN A 94 27.58 2.54 -2.52
CA GLN A 94 26.45 3.38 -2.91
C GLN A 94 25.14 2.63 -2.71
N ASN A 95 24.04 3.36 -2.49
CA ASN A 95 22.71 2.75 -2.36
C ASN A 95 22.43 1.83 -3.56
N GLY A 96 22.04 0.58 -3.27
CA GLY A 96 21.81 -0.45 -4.27
C GLY A 96 23.05 -1.30 -4.63
N ASP A 97 24.20 -1.09 -3.99
CA ASP A 97 25.36 -1.96 -4.15
C ASP A 97 25.21 -3.27 -3.38
N SER A 98 25.56 -4.38 -4.02
CA SER A 98 25.67 -5.67 -3.35
C SER A 98 27.00 -5.74 -2.63
N ILE A 99 26.97 -5.80 -1.30
CA ILE A 99 28.17 -5.78 -0.47
C ILE A 99 28.13 -6.87 0.59
N LYS A 100 29.32 -7.20 1.08
CA LYS A 100 29.57 -8.13 2.16
C LYS A 100 30.56 -7.50 3.13
N ILE A 101 30.21 -7.55 4.42
CA ILE A 101 31.09 -7.07 5.49
C ILE A 101 31.71 -8.29 6.17
N ILE A 102 33.04 -8.35 6.17
CA ILE A 102 33.83 -9.45 6.73
C ILE A 102 34.57 -8.95 7.97
N ALA A 103 34.42 -9.67 9.07
CA ALA A 103 35.25 -9.52 10.26
C ALA A 103 36.43 -10.48 10.20
N ARG A 104 37.64 -9.95 10.30
CA ARG A 104 38.88 -10.73 10.44
C ARG A 104 39.14 -10.99 11.91
N GLN A 105 39.25 -12.27 12.27
CA GLN A 105 39.41 -12.74 13.64
C GLN A 105 40.77 -13.41 13.83
N THR A 106 41.31 -13.23 15.03
CA THR A 106 42.48 -13.96 15.52
C THR A 106 42.12 -15.42 15.81
N ILE A 107 43.12 -16.27 16.07
CA ILE A 107 42.88 -17.66 16.49
C ILE A 107 42.03 -17.77 17.77
N PHE A 108 42.04 -16.73 18.59
CA PHE A 108 41.29 -16.61 19.84
C PHE A 108 39.89 -15.98 19.66
N GLY A 109 39.44 -15.76 18.42
CA GLY A 109 38.10 -15.22 18.13
C GLY A 109 37.95 -13.71 18.30
N ARG A 110 39.01 -13.00 18.69
CA ARG A 110 38.99 -11.53 18.77
C ARG A 110 39.00 -10.93 17.36
N ILE A 111 38.02 -10.07 17.05
CA ILE A 111 37.98 -9.29 15.80
C ILE A 111 39.09 -8.24 15.85
N VAL A 112 39.89 -8.18 14.77
CA VAL A 112 41.03 -7.27 14.64
C VAL A 112 40.93 -6.33 13.44
N ALA A 113 40.10 -6.65 12.45
CA ALA A 113 39.83 -5.78 11.31
C ALA A 113 38.46 -6.08 10.69
N TYR A 114 37.92 -5.10 9.97
CA TYR A 114 36.71 -5.20 9.18
C TYR A 114 37.04 -4.87 7.73
N GLU A 115 36.38 -5.54 6.79
CA GLU A 115 36.60 -5.36 5.35
C GLU A 115 35.25 -5.37 4.62
N LEU A 116 35.09 -4.45 3.66
CA LEU A 116 33.91 -4.35 2.82
C LEU A 116 34.27 -4.80 1.40
N ILE A 117 33.51 -5.76 0.88
CA ILE A 117 33.74 -6.36 -0.44
C ILE A 117 32.45 -6.28 -1.25
N ARG A 118 32.55 -5.96 -2.54
CA ARG A 118 31.42 -6.06 -3.47
C ARG A 118 31.11 -7.52 -3.77
N THR A 119 29.83 -7.86 -3.86
CA THR A 119 29.37 -9.21 -4.20
C THR A 119 28.39 -9.19 -5.37
N ASN A 120 28.05 -10.36 -5.89
CA ASN A 120 27.02 -10.57 -6.90
C ASN A 120 25.66 -10.94 -6.25
N PHE A 121 25.45 -10.61 -4.97
CA PHE A 121 24.25 -10.99 -4.22
C PHE A 121 22.96 -10.58 -4.93
N ALA A 122 22.86 -9.33 -5.40
CA ALA A 122 21.69 -8.89 -6.16
C ALA A 122 21.52 -9.71 -7.45
N GLU A 123 22.58 -10.05 -8.18
CA GLU A 123 22.45 -10.85 -9.41
C GLU A 123 21.98 -12.28 -9.14
N GLU A 124 22.49 -12.90 -8.08
CA GLU A 124 22.14 -14.26 -7.67
C GLU A 124 20.66 -14.40 -7.26
N PHE A 125 20.11 -13.38 -6.61
CA PHE A 125 18.76 -13.43 -6.05
C PHE A 125 17.72 -12.59 -6.83
N ALA A 126 18.12 -11.53 -7.56
CA ALA A 126 17.19 -10.60 -8.24
C ALA A 126 16.28 -11.30 -9.23
N VAL A 127 16.83 -12.16 -10.11
CA VAL A 127 16.03 -12.82 -11.16
C VAL A 127 14.93 -13.68 -10.54
N ARG A 128 15.28 -14.51 -9.56
CA ARG A 128 14.31 -15.36 -8.85
C ARG A 128 13.28 -14.53 -8.09
N GLN A 129 13.69 -13.42 -7.49
CA GLN A 129 12.78 -12.52 -6.77
C GLN A 129 11.82 -11.79 -7.71
N LEU A 130 12.31 -11.25 -8.83
CA LEU A 130 11.49 -10.57 -9.83
C LEU A 130 10.49 -11.56 -10.46
N GLN A 131 10.92 -12.76 -10.81
CA GLN A 131 10.01 -13.82 -11.31
C GLN A 131 8.94 -14.19 -10.27
N LYS A 132 9.34 -14.35 -9.00
CA LYS A 132 8.40 -14.63 -7.91
C LYS A 132 7.41 -13.50 -7.71
N GLU A 133 7.87 -12.25 -7.78
CA GLU A 133 7.03 -11.07 -7.66
C GLU A 133 6.02 -10.98 -8.81
N VAL A 134 6.45 -11.22 -10.05
CA VAL A 134 5.56 -11.29 -11.22
C VAL A 134 4.51 -12.37 -11.01
N SER A 135 4.92 -13.58 -10.63
CA SER A 135 4.01 -14.69 -10.35
C SER A 135 3.03 -14.40 -9.20
N GLU A 136 3.50 -13.79 -8.11
CA GLU A 136 2.65 -13.39 -6.98
C GLU A 136 1.64 -12.30 -7.40
N ASN A 137 2.06 -11.33 -8.22
CA ASN A 137 1.18 -10.31 -8.78
C ASN A 137 0.15 -10.91 -9.75
N GLU A 138 0.55 -11.80 -10.64
CA GLU A 138 -0.35 -12.49 -11.57
C GLU A 138 -1.38 -13.33 -10.82
N ALA A 139 -0.95 -14.11 -9.82
CA ALA A 139 -1.85 -14.88 -8.96
C ALA A 139 -2.82 -13.97 -8.17
N TYR A 140 -2.32 -12.83 -7.67
CA TYR A 140 -3.15 -11.83 -7.00
C TYR A 140 -4.22 -11.27 -7.94
N GLN A 141 -3.84 -10.87 -9.17
CA GLN A 141 -4.77 -10.34 -10.16
C GLN A 141 -5.77 -11.39 -10.64
N ASP A 142 -5.34 -12.64 -10.87
CA ASP A 142 -6.23 -13.74 -11.27
C ASP A 142 -7.28 -14.02 -10.19
N ALA A 143 -6.86 -14.13 -8.93
CA ALA A 143 -7.78 -14.33 -7.81
C ALA A 143 -8.74 -13.14 -7.61
N TYR A 144 -8.24 -11.90 -7.76
CA TYR A 144 -9.08 -10.71 -7.74
C TYR A 144 -10.13 -10.74 -8.86
N ASP A 145 -9.71 -11.03 -10.10
CA ASP A 145 -10.59 -11.09 -11.26
C ASP A 145 -11.64 -12.20 -11.13
N ARG A 146 -11.28 -13.38 -10.60
CA ARG A 146 -12.25 -14.45 -10.36
C ARG A 146 -13.30 -14.07 -9.32
N ARG A 147 -12.89 -13.40 -8.24
CA ARG A 147 -13.82 -12.91 -7.22
C ARG A 147 -14.79 -11.91 -7.82
N GLU A 148 -14.29 -10.99 -8.63
CA GLU A 148 -15.10 -9.95 -9.24
C GLU A 148 -16.02 -10.47 -10.35
N ALA A 149 -15.56 -11.46 -11.14
CA ALA A 149 -16.38 -12.22 -12.06
C ALA A 149 -17.55 -12.89 -11.33
N MET A 150 -17.26 -13.57 -10.20
CA MET A 150 -18.29 -14.20 -9.37
C MET A 150 -19.27 -13.16 -8.81
N ARG A 151 -18.79 -12.02 -8.28
CA ARG A 151 -19.67 -10.91 -7.83
C ARG A 151 -20.59 -10.43 -8.95
N ARG A 152 -20.08 -10.27 -10.16
CA ARG A 152 -20.85 -9.81 -11.32
C ARG A 152 -21.69 -10.91 -12.00
N ARG A 153 -21.66 -12.16 -11.50
CA ARG A 153 -22.33 -13.33 -12.13
C ARG A 153 -21.88 -13.57 -13.57
N LEU A 154 -20.60 -13.33 -13.85
CA LEU A 154 -19.98 -13.56 -15.15
C LEU A 154 -19.00 -14.71 -15.06
N SER A 155 -18.76 -15.39 -16.18
CA SER A 155 -17.56 -16.20 -16.31
C SER A 155 -16.30 -15.31 -16.23
N LEU A 156 -15.16 -15.90 -15.89
CA LEU A 156 -13.90 -15.16 -15.81
C LEU A 156 -13.54 -14.48 -17.15
N GLU A 157 -13.82 -15.15 -18.27
CA GLU A 157 -13.53 -14.62 -19.60
C GLU A 157 -14.45 -13.45 -19.96
N GLU A 158 -15.76 -13.58 -19.71
CA GLU A 158 -16.71 -12.49 -19.90
C GLU A 158 -16.36 -11.29 -19.03
N TYR A 159 -15.95 -11.51 -17.77
CA TYR A 159 -15.51 -10.44 -16.89
C TYR A 159 -14.26 -9.73 -17.43
N ARG A 160 -13.25 -10.47 -17.87
CA ARG A 160 -12.02 -9.90 -18.44
C ARG A 160 -12.31 -9.07 -19.69
N GLN A 161 -13.20 -9.56 -20.55
CA GLN A 161 -13.61 -8.85 -21.75
C GLN A 161 -14.43 -7.59 -21.41
N ALA A 162 -15.36 -7.68 -20.46
CA ALA A 162 -16.12 -6.53 -19.98
C ALA A 162 -15.21 -5.47 -19.34
N LYS A 163 -14.29 -5.87 -18.46
CA LYS A 163 -13.28 -5.00 -17.83
C LYS A 163 -12.41 -4.30 -18.86
N LYS A 164 -11.98 -5.01 -19.92
CA LYS A 164 -11.23 -4.42 -21.04
C LYS A 164 -12.07 -3.40 -21.79
N ASN A 165 -13.32 -3.72 -22.11
CA ASN A 165 -14.24 -2.81 -22.80
C ASN A 165 -14.53 -1.55 -21.98
N GLU A 166 -14.76 -1.69 -20.67
CA GLU A 166 -14.97 -0.58 -19.74
C GLU A 166 -13.74 0.35 -19.70
N LYS A 167 -12.52 -0.20 -19.65
CA LYS A 167 -11.28 0.60 -19.69
C LYS A 167 -11.12 1.37 -21.00
N ILE A 168 -11.39 0.72 -22.12
CA ILE A 168 -11.33 1.35 -23.44
C ILE A 168 -12.36 2.48 -23.54
N GLN A 169 -13.61 2.22 -23.14
CA GLN A 169 -14.66 3.22 -23.14
C GLN A 169 -14.31 4.42 -22.25
N TYR A 170 -13.85 4.15 -21.02
CA TYR A 170 -13.43 5.20 -20.10
C TYR A 170 -12.31 6.06 -20.68
N ALA A 171 -11.29 5.44 -21.28
CA ALA A 171 -10.19 6.17 -21.92
C ALA A 171 -10.68 6.98 -23.14
N ALA A 172 -11.56 6.43 -23.97
CA ALA A 172 -12.13 7.12 -25.13
C ALA A 172 -12.92 8.37 -24.71
N GLU A 173 -13.81 8.23 -23.73
CA GLU A 173 -14.59 9.34 -23.16
C GLU A 173 -13.68 10.39 -22.51
N ARG A 174 -12.66 9.95 -21.77
CA ARG A 174 -11.77 10.85 -21.04
C ARG A 174 -10.86 11.64 -21.97
N LEU A 175 -10.32 11.00 -23.01
CA LEU A 175 -9.41 11.59 -23.98
C LEU A 175 -10.12 12.26 -25.15
N LYS A 176 -11.42 12.01 -25.34
CA LYS A 176 -12.21 12.40 -26.52
C LYS A 176 -11.64 11.85 -27.83
N LEU A 177 -11.25 10.58 -27.81
CA LEU A 177 -10.69 9.86 -28.96
C LEU A 177 -11.64 8.74 -29.38
N SER A 178 -11.45 8.22 -30.60
CA SER A 178 -12.16 7.01 -31.03
C SER A 178 -11.69 5.78 -30.25
N ARG A 179 -12.52 4.73 -30.26
CA ARG A 179 -12.17 3.44 -29.65
C ARG A 179 -10.91 2.84 -30.27
N GLU A 180 -10.80 2.93 -31.59
CA GLU A 180 -9.68 2.42 -32.38
C GLU A 180 -8.39 3.15 -32.01
N GLU A 181 -8.45 4.48 -31.85
CA GLU A 181 -7.29 5.27 -31.44
C GLU A 181 -6.83 4.94 -30.01
N VAL A 182 -7.75 4.69 -29.08
CA VAL A 182 -7.39 4.27 -27.72
C VAL A 182 -6.65 2.93 -27.72
N ILE A 183 -7.11 1.99 -28.55
CA ILE A 183 -6.49 0.66 -28.68
C ILE A 183 -5.14 0.74 -29.38
N GLU A 184 -5.05 1.49 -30.48
CA GLU A 184 -3.82 1.69 -31.25
C GLU A 184 -2.69 2.27 -30.38
N HIS A 185 -3.03 3.22 -29.51
CA HIS A 185 -2.06 3.90 -28.64
C HIS A 185 -1.97 3.30 -27.23
N GLU A 186 -2.62 2.15 -27.01
CA GLU A 186 -2.66 1.41 -25.74
C GLU A 186 -3.07 2.24 -24.51
N TYR A 187 -3.90 3.27 -24.71
CA TYR A 187 -4.31 4.16 -23.62
C TYR A 187 -5.22 3.46 -22.60
N ASP A 188 -5.86 2.35 -22.96
CA ASP A 188 -6.64 1.50 -22.05
C ASP A 188 -5.79 0.78 -20.99
N LYS A 189 -4.47 0.68 -21.23
CA LYS A 189 -3.51 0.09 -20.29
C LYS A 189 -2.96 1.10 -19.28
N LEU A 190 -3.18 2.40 -19.51
CA LEU A 190 -2.67 3.45 -18.63
C LEU A 190 -3.50 3.58 -17.35
N PRO A 191 -2.89 3.91 -16.21
CA PRO A 191 -3.62 4.28 -15.00
C PRO A 191 -4.53 5.50 -15.23
N GLN A 192 -5.69 5.54 -14.56
CA GLN A 192 -6.68 6.61 -14.76
C GLN A 192 -6.11 8.01 -14.52
N PHE A 193 -5.23 8.18 -13.51
CA PHE A 193 -4.58 9.46 -13.24
C PHE A 193 -3.63 9.91 -14.36
N THR A 194 -3.12 8.98 -15.18
CA THR A 194 -2.25 9.32 -16.31
C THR A 194 -3.05 9.84 -17.49
N LEU A 195 -4.33 9.44 -17.65
CA LEU A 195 -5.17 9.89 -18.76
C LEU A 195 -5.44 11.40 -18.74
N SER A 196 -5.46 12.04 -17.57
CA SER A 196 -5.57 13.52 -17.49
C SER A 196 -4.34 14.21 -18.09
N ILE A 197 -3.14 13.64 -17.85
CA ILE A 197 -1.88 14.14 -18.40
C ILE A 197 -1.87 13.95 -19.92
N VAL A 198 -2.25 12.78 -20.41
CA VAL A 198 -2.36 12.51 -21.85
C VAL A 198 -3.30 13.51 -22.51
N ARG A 199 -4.48 13.76 -21.92
CA ARG A 199 -5.43 14.75 -22.44
C ARG A 199 -4.85 16.17 -22.50
N LYS A 200 -4.11 16.58 -21.46
CA LYS A 200 -3.42 17.88 -21.43
C LYS A 200 -2.42 17.98 -22.58
N LEU A 201 -1.56 16.97 -22.73
CA LEU A 201 -0.55 16.92 -23.79
C LEU A 201 -1.16 16.91 -25.19
N ILE A 202 -2.25 16.16 -25.43
CA ILE A 202 -2.96 16.19 -26.72
C ILE A 202 -3.43 17.61 -27.05
N LYS A 203 -3.97 18.33 -26.06
CA LYS A 203 -4.45 19.70 -26.23
C LYS A 203 -3.31 20.69 -26.51
N GLU A 204 -2.18 20.55 -25.83
CA GLU A 204 -1.03 21.45 -25.95
C GLU A 204 -0.24 21.21 -27.24
N LEU A 205 -0.04 19.95 -27.62
CA LEU A 205 0.75 19.58 -28.79
C LEU A 205 -0.08 19.59 -30.09
N GLY A 206 -1.41 19.54 -30.00
CA GLY A 206 -2.28 19.35 -31.16
C GLY A 206 -2.12 17.99 -31.86
N ARG A 207 -1.38 17.06 -31.24
CA ARG A 207 -1.11 15.71 -31.73
C ARG A 207 -1.01 14.73 -30.57
N LYS A 208 -0.98 13.44 -30.89
CA LYS A 208 -0.79 12.37 -29.89
C LYS A 208 0.62 12.47 -29.28
N PRO A 209 0.75 12.44 -27.94
CA PRO A 209 2.04 12.51 -27.28
C PRO A 209 2.82 11.20 -27.42
N THR A 210 4.15 11.28 -27.51
CA THR A 210 5.03 10.12 -27.47
C THR A 210 5.16 9.57 -26.04
N LYS A 211 5.66 8.34 -25.90
CA LYS A 211 5.93 7.73 -24.58
C LYS A 211 6.89 8.56 -23.73
N ASP A 212 7.87 9.21 -24.37
CA ASP A 212 8.86 10.03 -23.69
C ASP A 212 8.27 11.35 -23.18
N GLU A 213 7.41 11.99 -23.99
CA GLU A 213 6.68 13.21 -23.60
C GLU A 213 5.75 12.96 -22.40
N MET A 214 5.03 11.83 -22.42
CA MET A 214 4.20 11.41 -21.28
C MET A 214 5.06 11.16 -20.02
N SER A 215 6.22 10.52 -20.18
CA SER A 215 7.11 10.21 -19.07
C SER A 215 7.74 11.45 -18.45
N ALA A 216 8.12 12.43 -19.27
CA ALA A 216 8.67 13.71 -18.81
C ALA A 216 7.62 14.52 -18.02
N GLU A 217 6.38 14.61 -18.51
CA GLU A 217 5.31 15.34 -17.84
C GLU A 217 4.85 14.63 -16.55
N LEU A 218 4.84 13.30 -16.52
CA LEU A 218 4.62 12.53 -15.28
C LEU A 218 5.69 12.82 -14.22
N LYS A 219 6.96 12.93 -14.62
CA LYS A 219 8.05 13.26 -13.71
C LYS A 219 7.88 14.66 -13.13
N ARG A 220 7.60 15.66 -13.99
CA ARG A 220 7.34 17.05 -13.57
C ARG A 220 6.17 17.15 -12.59
N ASN A 221 5.03 16.52 -12.90
CA ASN A 221 3.87 16.52 -11.99
C ASN A 221 4.19 15.90 -10.62
N ARG A 222 5.02 14.85 -10.56
CA ARG A 222 5.42 14.25 -9.28
C ARG A 222 6.32 15.17 -8.46
N GLU A 223 7.23 15.89 -9.12
CA GLU A 223 8.10 16.87 -8.47
C GLU A 223 7.29 18.03 -7.91
N GLU A 224 6.35 18.58 -8.69
CA GLU A 224 5.42 19.63 -8.24
C GLU A 224 4.53 19.18 -7.07
N MET A 225 3.99 17.96 -7.13
CA MET A 225 3.20 17.39 -6.03
C MET A 225 4.06 17.22 -4.76
N ALA A 226 5.31 16.77 -4.89
CA ALA A 226 6.21 16.60 -3.76
C ALA A 226 6.61 17.94 -3.13
N GLU A 227 6.79 18.98 -3.94
CA GLU A 227 7.07 20.34 -3.47
C GLU A 227 5.85 20.97 -2.77
N SER A 228 4.65 20.80 -3.36
CA SER A 228 3.38 21.22 -2.75
C SER A 228 3.11 20.50 -1.42
N ALA A 229 3.36 19.19 -1.34
CA ALA A 229 3.21 18.43 -0.11
C ALA A 229 4.14 18.90 1.02
N ARG A 230 5.31 19.47 0.69
CA ARG A 230 6.25 20.04 1.67
C ARG A 230 5.83 21.42 2.19
N SER A 231 4.96 22.14 1.46
CA SER A 231 4.51 23.48 1.83
C SER A 231 3.17 23.50 2.57
N ILE A 232 2.48 22.36 2.66
CA ILE A 232 1.28 22.21 3.50
C ILE A 232 1.74 21.97 4.94
N PRO A 233 1.41 22.86 5.90
CA PRO A 233 1.64 22.57 7.31
C PRO A 233 0.82 21.35 7.68
N VAL A 234 1.49 20.29 8.13
CA VAL A 234 0.83 19.15 8.78
C VAL A 234 0.22 19.70 10.06
N LYS A 235 -1.08 19.96 10.04
CA LYS A 235 -1.82 20.20 11.28
C LYS A 235 -1.89 18.85 11.99
N ASP A 236 -1.22 18.74 13.11
CA ASP A 236 -1.39 17.62 14.04
C ASP A 236 -2.86 17.64 14.49
N HIS A 237 -3.69 16.86 13.81
CA HIS A 237 -5.00 16.53 14.34
C HIS A 237 -4.76 15.56 15.48
N ASP A 238 -5.00 16.01 16.72
CA ASP A 238 -5.01 15.13 17.89
C ASP A 238 -5.83 13.88 17.60
N GLY A 239 -5.34 12.71 18.02
CA GLY A 239 -5.95 11.41 17.70
C GLY A 239 -7.44 11.31 18.05
N MET A 240 -7.89 12.02 19.10
CA MET A 240 -9.32 12.12 19.45
C MET A 240 -10.14 12.86 18.38
N CYS A 241 -9.62 13.93 17.79
CA CYS A 241 -10.32 14.64 16.72
C CYS A 241 -10.45 13.76 15.47
N ALA A 242 -9.42 12.96 15.15
CA ALA A 242 -9.50 12.02 14.04
C ALA A 242 -10.53 10.90 14.31
N GLU A 243 -10.59 10.39 15.54
CA GLU A 243 -11.55 9.34 15.92
C GLU A 243 -13.00 9.83 15.82
N TYR A 244 -13.32 11.03 16.32
CA TYR A 244 -14.65 11.60 16.14
C TYR A 244 -14.91 11.99 14.68
N MET A 245 -13.91 12.57 14.00
CA MET A 245 -14.11 13.09 12.65
C MET A 245 -14.25 12.01 11.57
N PHE A 246 -13.62 10.85 11.77
CA PHE A 246 -13.57 9.76 10.79
C PHE A 246 -14.23 8.47 11.28
N GLY A 247 -14.41 8.29 12.59
CA GLY A 247 -14.98 7.07 13.17
C GLY A 247 -16.51 7.04 13.18
N ASN A 248 -17.19 8.20 13.16
CA ASN A 248 -18.65 8.28 13.28
C ASN A 248 -19.29 9.20 12.21
N PRO A 249 -19.23 8.82 10.92
CA PRO A 249 -19.76 9.64 9.83
C PRO A 249 -21.27 9.91 9.95
N ASP A 250 -22.04 9.05 10.61
CA ASP A 250 -23.49 9.21 10.75
C ASP A 250 -23.86 10.38 11.67
N LEU A 251 -23.15 10.52 12.81
CA LEU A 251 -23.33 11.64 13.76
C LEU A 251 -23.01 12.99 13.12
N HIS A 252 -21.98 13.01 12.26
CA HIS A 252 -21.63 14.19 11.48
C HIS A 252 -22.74 14.61 10.54
N GLN A 253 -23.30 13.66 9.80
CA GLN A 253 -24.36 13.93 8.85
C GLN A 253 -25.64 14.36 9.57
N GLU A 254 -25.96 13.76 10.73
CA GLU A 254 -27.02 14.19 11.65
C GLU A 254 -26.86 15.67 12.02
N TYR A 255 -25.68 16.05 12.52
CA TYR A 255 -25.38 17.42 12.92
C TYR A 255 -25.40 18.40 11.74
N ILE A 256 -24.80 18.04 10.61
CA ILE A 256 -24.79 18.88 9.40
C ILE A 256 -26.23 19.17 8.94
N ALA A 257 -27.12 18.17 8.97
CA ALA A 257 -28.50 18.34 8.53
C ALA A 257 -29.39 19.07 9.55
N THR A 258 -29.29 18.72 10.84
CA THR A 258 -30.23 19.18 11.87
C THR A 258 -29.69 20.32 12.73
N GLY A 259 -28.37 20.41 12.89
CA GLY A 259 -27.70 21.33 13.82
C GLY A 259 -27.57 20.76 15.24
N THR A 260 -27.95 19.50 15.44
CA THR A 260 -27.94 18.81 16.73
C THR A 260 -27.52 17.35 16.51
N SER A 261 -27.07 16.67 17.57
CA SER A 261 -26.93 15.21 17.55
C SER A 261 -27.64 14.61 18.76
N SER A 262 -28.15 13.40 18.59
CA SER A 262 -28.72 12.60 19.68
C SER A 262 -27.66 11.93 20.57
N ASN A 263 -26.40 11.93 20.14
CA ASN A 263 -25.28 11.38 20.91
C ASN A 263 -24.68 12.42 21.87
N GLN A 264 -24.69 12.09 23.16
CA GLN A 264 -24.22 12.99 24.22
C GLN A 264 -22.70 13.20 24.19
N GLU A 265 -21.91 12.14 24.07
CA GLU A 265 -20.44 12.21 24.01
C GLU A 265 -19.96 13.07 22.83
N PHE A 266 -20.60 12.93 21.68
CA PHE A 266 -20.32 13.75 20.50
C PHE A 266 -20.65 15.23 20.74
N THR A 267 -21.78 15.50 21.38
CA THR A 267 -22.21 16.87 21.70
C THR A 267 -21.28 17.54 22.71
N GLU A 268 -20.85 16.79 23.73
CA GLU A 268 -19.84 17.22 24.71
C GLU A 268 -18.49 17.50 24.03
N HIS A 269 -18.03 16.62 23.13
CA HIS A 269 -16.81 16.86 22.35
C HIS A 269 -16.89 18.15 21.50
N LEU A 270 -18.01 18.41 20.83
CA LEU A 270 -18.18 19.63 20.04
C LEU A 270 -18.21 20.90 20.89
N ALA A 271 -18.64 20.81 22.16
CA ALA A 271 -18.58 21.92 23.09
C ALA A 271 -17.14 22.22 23.55
N GLU A 272 -16.28 21.20 23.60
CA GLU A 272 -14.88 21.31 24.05
C GLU A 272 -13.88 21.55 22.91
N CYS A 273 -14.18 21.12 21.69
CA CYS A 273 -13.29 21.19 20.53
C CYS A 273 -13.73 22.22 19.49
N GLN A 274 -13.15 23.43 19.57
CA GLN A 274 -13.45 24.52 18.65
C GLN A 274 -13.15 24.18 17.18
N ASP A 275 -12.11 23.40 16.90
CA ASP A 275 -11.73 23.03 15.54
C ASP A 275 -12.77 22.10 14.88
N CYS A 276 -13.26 21.09 15.61
CA CYS A 276 -14.32 20.20 15.13
C CYS A 276 -15.64 20.96 14.95
N LEU A 277 -16.00 21.82 15.92
CA LEU A 277 -17.20 22.65 15.83
C LEU A 277 -17.16 23.59 14.62
N SER A 278 -16.03 24.27 14.39
CA SER A 278 -15.85 25.17 13.25
C SER A 278 -15.97 24.42 11.92
N GLN A 279 -15.32 23.26 11.78
CA GLN A 279 -15.41 22.44 10.56
C GLN A 279 -16.84 21.95 10.28
N LEU A 280 -17.56 21.47 11.30
CA LEU A 280 -18.94 21.02 11.15
C LEU A 280 -19.90 22.19 10.88
N THR A 281 -19.65 23.35 11.45
CA THR A 281 -20.43 24.57 11.19
C THR A 281 -20.24 25.02 9.73
N GLU A 282 -19.01 25.03 9.22
CA GLU A 282 -18.74 25.31 7.81
C GLU A 282 -19.38 24.27 6.88
N ALA A 283 -19.35 22.99 7.25
CA ALA A 283 -20.03 21.94 6.51
C ALA A 283 -21.55 22.13 6.51
N ARG A 284 -22.15 22.49 7.65
CA ARG A 284 -23.57 22.82 7.78
C ARG A 284 -23.97 24.02 6.94
N GLU A 285 -23.17 25.08 6.95
CA GLU A 285 -23.43 26.23 6.08
C GLU A 285 -23.40 25.84 4.60
N ARG A 286 -22.41 25.04 4.18
CA ARG A 286 -22.34 24.51 2.81
C ARG A 286 -23.56 23.66 2.48
N PHE A 287 -24.00 22.81 3.41
CA PHE A 287 -25.23 22.02 3.28
C PHE A 287 -26.44 22.92 3.02
N LEU A 288 -26.69 23.92 3.88
CA LEU A 288 -27.82 24.85 3.75
C LEU A 288 -27.77 25.67 2.45
N LYS A 289 -26.58 26.12 2.04
CA LYS A 289 -26.36 26.88 0.79
C LYS A 289 -26.53 26.03 -0.47
N SER A 290 -26.33 24.71 -0.37
CA SER A 290 -26.37 23.79 -1.51
C SER A 290 -27.77 23.26 -1.85
N ALA A 291 -28.79 23.62 -1.08
CA ALA A 291 -30.18 23.29 -1.38
C ALA A 291 -30.67 24.09 -2.59
N GLY A 292 -31.24 23.41 -3.58
CA GLY A 292 -31.74 24.00 -4.81
C GLY A 292 -32.98 23.30 -5.36
N PRO A 293 -33.58 23.81 -6.46
CA PRO A 293 -34.81 23.26 -7.04
C PRO A 293 -34.64 21.84 -7.60
N ASP A 294 -33.41 21.45 -7.93
CA ASP A 294 -33.08 20.11 -8.44
C ASP A 294 -32.77 19.09 -7.34
N CYS A 295 -32.82 19.50 -6.08
CA CYS A 295 -32.60 18.61 -4.97
C CYS A 295 -33.78 17.66 -4.72
N LEU A 296 -33.51 16.58 -3.96
CA LEU A 296 -34.52 15.58 -3.61
C LEU A 296 -35.79 16.20 -3.02
N THR A 297 -36.94 15.87 -3.61
CA THR A 297 -38.26 16.31 -3.15
C THR A 297 -38.67 15.59 -1.85
N ALA A 298 -39.72 16.08 -1.18
CA ALA A 298 -40.24 15.43 0.02
C ALA A 298 -40.72 13.99 -0.27
N ASP A 299 -41.37 13.78 -1.41
CA ASP A 299 -41.87 12.48 -1.84
C ASP A 299 -40.73 11.52 -2.17
N GLU A 300 -39.69 11.99 -2.87
CA GLU A 300 -38.48 11.19 -3.15
C GLU A 300 -37.79 10.79 -1.83
N ARG A 301 -37.69 11.70 -0.86
CA ARG A 301 -37.16 11.38 0.48
C ARG A 301 -38.03 10.35 1.21
N GLY A 302 -39.35 10.46 1.11
CA GLY A 302 -40.29 9.49 1.68
C GLY A 302 -40.15 8.09 1.06
N ALA A 303 -39.96 8.04 -0.26
CA ALA A 303 -39.67 6.80 -0.98
C ALA A 303 -38.34 6.20 -0.53
N ILE A 304 -37.26 6.99 -0.43
CA ILE A 304 -35.95 6.51 0.05
C ILE A 304 -36.07 5.95 1.47
N ARG A 305 -36.81 6.58 2.39
CA ARG A 305 -36.99 6.04 3.75
C ARG A 305 -37.74 4.71 3.76
N THR A 306 -38.68 4.53 2.83
CA THR A 306 -39.53 3.34 2.77
C THR A 306 -38.84 2.17 2.06
N SER A 307 -38.21 2.39 0.91
CA SER A 307 -37.60 1.35 0.07
C SER A 307 -36.08 1.34 0.08
N GLY A 308 -35.44 2.40 0.57
CA GLY A 308 -33.99 2.60 0.50
C GLY A 308 -33.48 2.90 -0.90
N LEU A 309 -34.36 3.04 -1.90
CA LEU A 309 -33.93 3.19 -3.29
C LEU A 309 -33.63 4.65 -3.67
N GLU A 310 -32.52 4.80 -4.39
CA GLU A 310 -32.15 6.05 -5.04
C GLU A 310 -33.01 6.29 -6.31
N PRO A 311 -33.58 7.49 -6.51
CA PRO A 311 -34.27 7.81 -7.75
C PRO A 311 -33.30 7.76 -8.94
N LYS A 312 -33.59 6.91 -9.95
CA LYS A 312 -32.68 6.66 -11.10
C LYS A 312 -32.26 7.95 -11.82
N ASN A 313 -33.17 8.91 -11.94
CA ASN A 313 -32.95 10.22 -12.57
C ASN A 313 -32.17 11.22 -11.70
N ARG A 314 -31.91 10.91 -10.43
CA ARG A 314 -31.21 11.79 -9.47
C ARG A 314 -29.83 11.29 -9.06
N LYS A 315 -29.42 10.09 -9.50
CA LYS A 315 -28.16 9.45 -9.09
C LYS A 315 -26.93 10.35 -9.25
N ASP A 316 -26.75 10.93 -10.43
CA ASP A 316 -25.63 11.84 -10.70
C ASP A 316 -25.69 13.12 -9.87
N HIS A 317 -26.90 13.60 -9.58
CA HIS A 317 -27.10 14.79 -8.76
C HIS A 317 -26.79 14.49 -7.29
N ILE A 318 -27.27 13.38 -6.74
CA ILE A 318 -27.01 12.95 -5.36
C ILE A 318 -25.51 12.77 -5.13
N ALA A 319 -24.78 12.21 -6.09
CA ALA A 319 -23.33 12.06 -6.01
C ALA A 319 -22.53 13.38 -6.04
N ARG A 320 -23.12 14.48 -6.53
CA ARG A 320 -22.44 15.77 -6.73
C ARG A 320 -22.96 16.91 -5.85
N CYS A 321 -24.21 16.81 -5.40
CA CYS A 321 -24.87 17.79 -4.56
C CYS A 321 -24.71 17.39 -3.10
N PHE A 322 -23.95 18.19 -2.35
CA PHE A 322 -23.68 17.93 -0.94
C PHE A 322 -24.97 17.82 -0.11
N HIS A 323 -25.97 18.70 -0.34
CA HIS A 323 -27.29 18.60 0.29
C HIS A 323 -27.96 17.25 0.05
N CYS A 324 -28.06 16.81 -1.21
CA CYS A 324 -28.72 15.56 -1.55
C CYS A 324 -27.97 14.33 -1.01
N TYR A 325 -26.64 14.35 -1.01
CA TYR A 325 -25.83 13.28 -0.45
C TYR A 325 -26.12 13.06 1.05
N ILE A 326 -26.15 14.14 1.84
CA ILE A 326 -26.42 14.09 3.28
C ILE A 326 -27.86 13.61 3.53
N VAL A 327 -28.84 14.20 2.83
CA VAL A 327 -30.27 13.82 2.99
C VAL A 327 -30.51 12.36 2.59
N PHE A 328 -29.91 11.91 1.49
CA PHE A 328 -30.02 10.53 1.03
C PHE A 328 -29.45 9.55 2.06
N SER A 329 -28.26 9.83 2.59
CA SER A 329 -27.59 8.98 3.57
C SER A 329 -28.42 8.80 4.84
N GLN A 330 -29.02 9.89 5.37
CA GLN A 330 -29.93 9.80 6.51
C GLN A 330 -31.21 9.01 6.21
N CYS A 331 -31.80 9.20 5.04
CA CYS A 331 -33.01 8.45 4.67
C CYS A 331 -32.70 6.96 4.50
N LYS A 332 -31.53 6.64 3.94
CA LYS A 332 -30.99 5.28 3.86
C LYS A 332 -30.77 4.67 5.23
N GLU A 333 -30.15 5.38 6.17
CA GLU A 333 -29.91 4.87 7.52
C GLU A 333 -31.22 4.54 8.24
N LYS A 334 -32.21 5.45 8.19
CA LYS A 334 -33.55 5.20 8.73
C LYS A 334 -34.23 3.99 8.10
N HIS A 335 -34.05 3.79 6.79
CA HIS A 335 -34.56 2.58 6.14
C HIS A 335 -33.88 1.32 6.67
N LEU A 336 -32.56 1.35 6.91
CA LEU A 336 -31.78 0.20 7.37
C LEU A 336 -31.99 -0.13 8.86
N SER A 337 -32.34 0.85 9.69
CA SER A 337 -32.64 0.65 11.12
C SER A 337 -34.07 0.16 11.39
N GLY A 338 -34.99 0.30 10.43
CA GLY A 338 -36.38 -0.20 10.55
C GLY A 338 -36.49 -1.73 10.65
N GLN A 339 -37.72 -2.23 10.83
CA GLN A 339 -37.98 -3.67 10.69
C GLN A 339 -38.00 -4.08 9.21
N PRO A 340 -37.47 -5.27 8.86
CA PRO A 340 -37.55 -5.79 7.50
C PRO A 340 -39.02 -6.04 7.11
N GLY A 341 -39.36 -5.71 5.87
CA GLY A 341 -40.69 -6.02 5.31
C GLY A 341 -40.89 -7.52 5.14
N SER A 342 -42.14 -7.95 4.99
CA SER A 342 -42.52 -9.36 4.77
C SER A 342 -41.91 -9.97 3.50
N GLU A 343 -41.60 -9.13 2.51
CA GLU A 343 -40.96 -9.53 1.26
C GLU A 343 -39.42 -9.58 1.32
N CYS A 344 -38.81 -9.10 2.40
CA CYS A 344 -37.36 -9.13 2.57
C CYS A 344 -36.84 -10.56 2.77
N PHE A 345 -35.53 -10.73 2.60
CA PHE A 345 -34.87 -12.02 2.78
C PHE A 345 -35.03 -12.50 4.22
N THR A 346 -35.49 -13.73 4.39
CA THR A 346 -35.50 -14.40 5.69
C THR A 346 -34.09 -14.85 6.07
N LYS A 347 -33.89 -15.22 7.34
CA LYS A 347 -32.62 -15.82 7.78
C LYS A 347 -32.27 -17.06 6.95
N ASP A 348 -33.26 -17.89 6.62
CA ASP A 348 -33.06 -19.08 5.79
C ASP A 348 -32.64 -18.71 4.36
N ASN A 349 -33.22 -17.66 3.78
CA ASN A 349 -32.79 -17.18 2.47
C ASN A 349 -31.32 -16.73 2.50
N LEU A 350 -30.92 -15.95 3.52
CA LEU A 350 -29.53 -15.50 3.68
C LEU A 350 -28.55 -16.65 3.96
N HIS A 351 -28.98 -17.68 4.70
CA HIS A 351 -28.19 -18.89 4.90
C HIS A 351 -27.95 -19.64 3.59
N THR A 352 -28.96 -19.74 2.71
CA THR A 352 -28.80 -20.31 1.37
C THR A 352 -27.80 -19.50 0.56
N VAL A 353 -27.92 -18.16 0.50
CA VAL A 353 -26.95 -17.31 -0.20
C VAL A 353 -25.53 -17.52 0.34
N HIS A 354 -25.36 -17.60 1.67
CA HIS A 354 -24.06 -17.84 2.29
C HIS A 354 -23.48 -19.23 1.96
N SER A 355 -24.35 -20.23 1.82
CA SER A 355 -23.93 -21.64 1.67
C SER A 355 -23.61 -22.00 0.23
N VAL A 356 -24.44 -21.53 -0.72
CA VAL A 356 -24.37 -21.90 -2.14
C VAL A 356 -24.16 -20.71 -3.08
N GLY A 357 -24.19 -19.47 -2.59
CA GLY A 357 -23.95 -18.26 -3.40
C GLY A 357 -25.10 -17.85 -4.32
N GLU A 358 -26.17 -18.65 -4.37
CA GLU A 358 -27.33 -18.46 -5.21
C GLU A 358 -28.40 -17.61 -4.49
N ILE A 359 -29.01 -16.72 -5.25
CA ILE A 359 -30.12 -15.88 -4.77
C ILE A 359 -31.41 -16.58 -5.15
N PRO A 360 -32.34 -16.84 -4.20
CA PRO A 360 -33.61 -17.49 -4.52
C PRO A 360 -34.39 -16.71 -5.60
N GLU A 361 -34.85 -17.39 -6.65
CA GLU A 361 -35.54 -16.78 -7.80
C GLU A 361 -36.70 -15.88 -7.38
N MET A 362 -37.52 -16.35 -6.43
CA MET A 362 -38.66 -15.61 -5.88
C MET A 362 -38.28 -14.28 -5.17
N ARG A 363 -36.99 -14.04 -4.92
CA ARG A 363 -36.48 -12.83 -4.27
C ARG A 363 -35.68 -11.93 -5.22
N GLU A 364 -35.40 -12.34 -6.46
CA GLU A 364 -34.57 -11.55 -7.38
C GLU A 364 -35.19 -10.20 -7.72
N ALA A 365 -36.49 -10.16 -8.06
CA ALA A 365 -37.20 -8.92 -8.34
C ALA A 365 -37.25 -7.97 -7.12
N HIS A 366 -37.37 -8.53 -5.90
CA HIS A 366 -37.33 -7.74 -4.68
C HIS A 366 -35.93 -7.21 -4.37
N LEU A 367 -34.89 -8.02 -4.64
CA LEU A 367 -33.49 -7.63 -4.45
C LEU A 367 -33.13 -6.39 -5.27
N GLU A 368 -33.62 -6.27 -6.50
CA GLU A 368 -33.40 -5.07 -7.32
C GLU A 368 -34.00 -3.80 -6.70
N ASN A 369 -35.03 -3.96 -5.86
CA ASN A 369 -35.85 -2.86 -5.36
C ASN A 369 -35.78 -2.63 -3.84
N CYS A 370 -34.94 -3.37 -3.12
CA CYS A 370 -34.79 -3.22 -1.67
C CYS A 370 -33.32 -3.11 -1.27
N LEU A 371 -32.91 -1.91 -0.85
CA LEU A 371 -31.52 -1.63 -0.47
C LEU A 371 -31.04 -2.50 0.69
N ARG A 372 -31.90 -2.75 1.70
CA ARG A 372 -31.57 -3.65 2.81
C ARG A 372 -31.18 -5.04 2.30
N CYS A 373 -32.02 -5.61 1.45
CA CYS A 373 -31.78 -6.92 0.86
C CYS A 373 -30.52 -6.91 -0.02
N GLN A 374 -30.23 -5.82 -0.74
CA GLN A 374 -28.98 -5.68 -1.51
C GLN A 374 -27.74 -5.75 -0.62
N ILE A 375 -27.74 -5.01 0.49
CA ILE A 375 -26.61 -4.98 1.44
C ILE A 375 -26.43 -6.35 2.08
N GLN A 376 -27.48 -6.90 2.70
CA GLN A 376 -27.41 -8.20 3.38
C GLN A 376 -27.01 -9.32 2.42
N THR A 377 -27.63 -9.38 1.25
CA THR A 377 -27.31 -10.41 0.25
C THR A 377 -25.87 -10.25 -0.26
N SER A 378 -25.38 -9.02 -0.44
CA SER A 378 -23.99 -8.75 -0.82
C SER A 378 -23.01 -9.24 0.25
N GLU A 379 -23.26 -8.98 1.53
CA GLU A 379 -22.43 -9.46 2.65
C GLU A 379 -22.36 -10.99 2.69
N HIS A 380 -23.52 -11.66 2.67
CA HIS A 380 -23.60 -13.12 2.68
C HIS A 380 -22.96 -13.74 1.44
N ARG A 381 -23.13 -13.13 0.27
CA ARG A 381 -22.52 -13.57 -0.98
C ARG A 381 -21.02 -13.34 -1.00
N ASN A 382 -20.52 -12.25 -0.42
CA ASN A 382 -19.09 -12.02 -0.24
C ASN A 382 -18.47 -13.08 0.67
N ALA A 383 -19.15 -13.47 1.76
CA ALA A 383 -18.69 -14.56 2.63
C ALA A 383 -18.64 -15.91 1.89
N TYR A 384 -19.61 -16.21 1.03
CA TYR A 384 -19.56 -17.37 0.14
C TYR A 384 -18.37 -17.31 -0.82
N ILE A 385 -18.15 -16.16 -1.47
CA ILE A 385 -17.00 -15.94 -2.36
C ILE A 385 -15.68 -16.14 -1.62
N ASP A 386 -15.55 -15.65 -0.39
CA ASP A 386 -14.36 -15.84 0.46
C ASP A 386 -14.07 -17.32 0.74
N LYS A 387 -15.12 -18.14 0.87
CA LYS A 387 -14.99 -19.59 1.09
C LYS A 387 -14.49 -20.32 -0.16
N ILE A 388 -14.95 -19.93 -1.35
CA ILE A 388 -14.57 -20.60 -2.61
C ILE A 388 -13.26 -20.06 -3.19
N ILE A 389 -13.10 -18.74 -3.13
CA ILE A 389 -11.95 -18.00 -3.67
C ILE A 389 -11.41 -17.11 -2.56
N PRO A 390 -10.49 -17.65 -1.73
CA PRO A 390 -9.92 -16.91 -0.62
C PRO A 390 -9.36 -15.56 -1.08
N PRO A 391 -9.40 -14.53 -0.21
CA PRO A 391 -8.86 -13.23 -0.55
C PRO A 391 -7.40 -13.36 -0.99
N PRO A 392 -7.02 -12.70 -2.09
CA PRO A 392 -5.68 -12.84 -2.63
C PRO A 392 -4.66 -12.33 -1.61
N LYS A 393 -3.57 -13.09 -1.43
CA LYS A 393 -2.48 -12.64 -0.56
C LYS A 393 -1.76 -11.50 -1.24
N LEU A 394 -1.61 -10.38 -0.54
CA LEU A 394 -0.85 -9.24 -1.06
C LEU A 394 0.56 -9.71 -1.48
N PRO A 395 1.02 -9.35 -2.69
CA PRO A 395 2.37 -9.66 -3.16
C PRO A 395 3.40 -9.14 -2.16
N LYS A 396 4.39 -9.97 -1.82
CA LYS A 396 5.43 -9.58 -0.86
C LYS A 396 6.52 -8.82 -1.61
N ILE A 397 6.60 -7.50 -1.41
CA ILE A 397 7.71 -6.70 -1.94
C ILE A 397 8.96 -7.05 -1.13
N ARG A 398 9.90 -7.78 -1.74
CA ARG A 398 11.07 -8.31 -1.03
C ARG A 398 12.33 -7.45 -1.16
N LEU A 399 12.49 -6.65 -2.23
CA LEU A 399 13.69 -5.82 -2.47
C LEU A 399 13.32 -4.51 -3.20
N LYS A 400 13.27 -3.37 -2.49
CA LYS A 400 12.84 -2.06 -3.03
C LYS A 400 13.89 -1.47 -3.99
N SER A 401 15.17 -1.63 -3.68
CA SER A 401 16.33 -1.10 -4.41
C SER A 401 16.64 -1.90 -5.68
N ILE A 402 16.41 -3.22 -5.70
CA ILE A 402 16.62 -4.06 -6.88
C ILE A 402 15.67 -3.67 -8.02
N ARG A 403 14.42 -3.30 -7.72
CA ARG A 403 13.47 -2.80 -8.74
C ARG A 403 13.97 -1.56 -9.47
N THR A 404 14.78 -0.71 -8.85
CA THR A 404 15.27 0.53 -9.47
C THR A 404 16.51 0.27 -10.33
N LYS A 405 17.39 -0.64 -9.90
CA LYS A 405 18.67 -0.95 -10.56
C LYS A 405 18.57 -2.04 -11.65
N TYR A 406 17.64 -2.99 -11.52
CA TYR A 406 17.58 -4.20 -12.36
C TYR A 406 16.30 -4.33 -13.22
N LYS A 407 15.40 -3.33 -13.20
CA LYS A 407 14.10 -3.35 -13.95
C LYS A 407 14.23 -3.63 -15.45
N ASN A 408 15.37 -3.28 -16.03
CA ASN A 408 15.60 -3.32 -17.48
C ASN A 408 16.27 -4.63 -17.94
N GLN A 409 16.55 -5.58 -17.04
CA GLN A 409 17.23 -6.84 -17.37
C GLN A 409 16.29 -8.04 -17.55
N THR A 410 14.98 -7.86 -17.36
CA THR A 410 13.97 -8.94 -17.49
C THR A 410 13.20 -8.93 -18.82
N THR A 411 13.62 -8.14 -19.81
CA THR A 411 13.17 -8.34 -21.20
C THR A 411 14.12 -9.29 -21.91
N VAL A 412 13.86 -10.60 -21.77
CA VAL A 412 14.29 -11.64 -22.71
C VAL A 412 13.06 -12.45 -23.09
#